data_AF-X0WL85-F1
#
_entry.id   AF-X0WL85-F1
#
_cell.length_a   1.000
_cell.length_b   1.000
_cell.length_c   1.000
_cell.angle_alpha   90.00
_cell.angle_beta   90.00
_cell.angle_gamma   90.00
#
_symmetry.space_group_name_H-M   'P 1'
#
loop_
_entity.id
_entity.type
_entity.pdbx_description
1 polymer ?
#
loop_
_entity_poly.entity_id
_entity_poly.type
_entity_poly.pdbx_seq_one_letter_code
_entity_poly.pdbx_strand_id
1 'polypeptide(L)' 'MVRTPTLGLARISVRGVVQGVGFRPFIYQLATAHGLNGWVCNTSEDVKI' A
#
# COMPACT_ATOMS: atom_id res chain seq x y z
N MET A 1 -2.11 -10.38 -29.81
CA MET A 1 -1.72 -11.08 -28.57
C MET A 1 -1.95 -10.12 -27.40
N VAL A 2 -3.12 -10.19 -26.76
CA VAL A 2 -3.43 -9.33 -25.61
C VAL A 2 -2.72 -9.94 -24.40
N ARG A 3 -1.82 -9.20 -23.77
CA ARG A 3 -1.24 -9.60 -22.48
C ARG A 3 -2.35 -9.49 -21.44
N THR A 4 -2.84 -10.62 -20.95
CA THR A 4 -3.68 -10.65 -19.76
C THR A 4 -2.88 -10.05 -18.61
N PRO A 5 -3.38 -9.02 -17.90
CA PRO A 5 -2.70 -8.51 -16.73
C PRO A 5 -2.63 -9.62 -15.69
N THR A 6 -1.42 -10.04 -15.33
CA THR A 6 -1.19 -10.93 -14.20
C THR A 6 -1.43 -10.15 -12.91
N LEU A 7 -2.38 -10.58 -12.09
CA LEU A 7 -2.47 -10.11 -10.71
C LEU A 7 -1.18 -10.51 -9.97
N GLY A 8 -0.43 -9.51 -9.52
CA GLY A 8 0.74 -9.69 -8.67
C GLY A 8 0.42 -9.29 -7.24
N LEU A 9 0.81 -10.12 -6.27
CA LEU A 9 0.82 -9.75 -4.85
C LEU A 9 2.20 -9.21 -4.49
N ALA A 10 2.23 -8.07 -3.82
CA ALA A 10 3.45 -7.46 -3.31
C ALA A 10 3.34 -7.24 -1.80
N ARG A 11 4.48 -7.22 -1.12
CA ARG A 11 4.63 -6.82 0.27
C ARG A 11 5.59 -5.66 0.34
N ILE A 12 5.19 -4.57 0.99
CA ILE A 12 5.98 -3.34 1.03
C ILE A 12 6.20 -2.95 2.50
N SER A 13 7.42 -2.57 2.84
CA SER A 13 7.79 -1.97 4.12
C SER A 13 8.34 -0.57 3.87
N VAL A 14 7.66 0.44 4.40
CA VAL A 14 8.05 1.85 4.26
C VAL A 14 8.58 2.35 5.60
N ARG A 15 9.82 2.83 5.61
CA ARG A 15 10.53 3.28 6.81
C ARG A 15 10.77 4.79 6.75
N GLY A 16 10.97 5.40 7.93
CA GLY A 16 11.20 6.84 8.08
C GLY A 16 10.05 7.55 8.77
N VAL A 17 9.81 8.83 8.44
CA VAL A 17 8.73 9.63 9.04
C VAL A 17 7.40 9.30 8.36
N VAL A 18 6.79 8.18 8.77
CA VAL A 18 5.56 7.63 8.15
C VAL A 18 4.38 7.57 9.12
N GLN A 19 4.59 7.92 10.39
CA GLN A 19 3.56 7.90 11.43
C GLN A 19 3.10 9.33 11.77
N GLY A 20 1.81 9.51 12.03
CA GLY A 20 1.24 10.83 12.34
C GLY A 20 1.12 11.80 11.15
N VAL A 21 1.56 11.41 9.94
CA VAL A 21 1.58 12.28 8.74
C VAL A 21 0.41 12.04 7.78
N GLY A 22 -0.58 11.23 8.16
CA GLY A 22 -1.69 10.87 7.25
C GLY A 22 -1.34 9.81 6.19
N PHE A 23 -0.25 9.05 6.39
CA PHE A 23 0.21 8.05 5.42
C PHE A 23 -0.83 6.95 5.13
N ARG A 24 -1.51 6.42 6.16
CA ARG A 24 -2.53 5.37 5.98
C ARG A 24 -3.72 5.84 5.12
N PRO A 25 -4.37 7.00 5.41
CA PRO A 25 -5.37 7.57 4.51
C PRO A 25 -4.91 7.74 3.06
N PHE A 26 -3.67 8.22 2.85
CA PHE A 26 -3.10 8.40 1.51
C PHE A 26 -3.02 7.07 0.75
N ILE A 27 -2.47 6.02 1.38
CA ILE A 27 -2.38 4.68 0.76
C ILE A 27 -3.77 4.11 0.48
N TYR A 28 -4.73 4.25 1.41
CA TYR A 28 -6.08 3.75 1.22
C TYR A 28 -6.78 4.39 0.00
N GLN A 29 -6.64 5.70 -0.19
CA GLN A 29 -7.20 6.38 -1.36
C GLN A 29 -6.54 5.94 -2.65
N LEU A 30 -5.21 5.80 -2.67
CA LEU A 30 -4.48 5.33 -3.85
C LEU A 30 -4.88 3.90 -4.23
N ALA A 31 -4.94 2.99 -3.25
CA ALA A 31 -5.38 1.62 -3.47
C ALA A 31 -6.80 1.56 -4.05
N THR A 32 -7.71 2.37 -3.50
CA THR A 32 -9.10 2.46 -3.98
C THR A 32 -9.18 2.99 -5.41
N ALA A 33 -8.43 4.06 -5.73
CA ALA A 33 -8.39 4.65 -7.07
C ALA A 33 -7.85 3.70 -8.14
N HIS A 34 -6.98 2.76 -7.77
CA HIS A 34 -6.41 1.75 -8.66
C HIS A 34 -7.08 0.37 -8.58
N GLY A 35 -8.15 0.21 -7.79
CA GLY A 35 -8.83 -1.08 -7.63
C GLY A 35 -7.95 -2.17 -6.98
N LEU A 36 -6.98 -1.78 -6.16
CA LEU A 36 -6.09 -2.68 -5.45
C LEU A 36 -6.75 -3.15 -4.14
N ASN A 37 -6.58 -4.44 -3.84
CA ASN A 37 -7.05 -5.04 -2.59
C ASN A 37 -5.85 -5.35 -1.69
N GLY A 38 -5.99 -5.09 -0.39
CA GLY A 38 -4.93 -5.30 0.59
C GLY A 38 -5.19 -4.55 1.90
N TRP A 39 -4.14 -4.31 2.66
CA TRP A 39 -4.20 -3.58 3.92
C TRP A 39 -3.02 -2.62 4.03
N VAL A 40 -3.11 -1.68 4.96
CA VAL A 40 -2.00 -0.81 5.37
C VAL A 40 -1.99 -0.73 6.88
N CYS A 41 -0.86 -1.02 7.51
CA CYS A 41 -0.73 -1.06 8.96
C CYS A 41 0.55 -0.36 9.43
N ASN A 42 0.42 0.52 10.41
CA ASN A 42 1.57 1.06 11.11
C ASN A 42 2.09 0.01 12.11
N THR A 43 3.39 -0.20 12.12
CA THR A 43 4.10 -0.91 13.18
C THR A 43 4.95 0.07 13.99
N SER A 44 5.70 -0.42 14.99
CA SER A 44 6.65 0.41 15.74
C SER A 44 7.81 0.93 14.90
N GLU A 45 8.14 0.29 13.77
CA GLU A 45 9.33 0.59 12.96
C GLU A 45 9.00 1.10 11.55
N ASP A 46 7.88 0.67 10.99
CA ASP A 46 7.55 0.86 9.57
C ASP A 46 6.03 0.96 9.34
N VAL A 47 5.66 1.24 8.08
CA VAL A 47 4.32 0.94 7.57
C VAL A 47 4.42 -0.27 6.66
N LYS A 48 3.59 -1.27 6.92
CA LYS A 48 3.45 -2.45 6.08
C LYS A 48 2.21 -2.34 5.20
N ILE A 49 2.37 -2.73 3.94
CA ILE A 49 1.31 -2.81 2.92
C ILE A 49 1.35 -4.23 2.34
#